data_AF-A0A972BGI9-F1
#
_entry.id   AF-A0A972BGI9-F1
#
_cell.length_a   1.000
_cell.length_b   1.000
_cell.length_c   1.000
_cell.angle_alpha   90.00
_cell.angle_beta   90.00
_cell.angle_gamma   90.00
#
_symmetry.space_group_name_H-M   'P 1'
#
loop_
_entity.id
_entity.type
_entity.pdbx_description
1 polymer ?
#
loop_
_entity_poly.entity_id
_entity_poly.type
_entity_poly.pdbx_seq_one_letter_code
_entity_poly.pdbx_strand_id
1 'polypeptide(L)'
;MIGMERQPSVVDCIICQREMPLGICILGMSICPQCEEDLVASRATHSGYDRYVERLRVLWRHIFNADTEVKGEAGFAKKSMEAVECLEPSTG
;
A
#
# COMPACT_ATOMS: atom_id res chain seq x y z
N MET A 1 -28.36 26.75 -11.33
CA MET A 1 -27.42 25.61 -11.42
C MET A 1 -26.34 25.85 -10.37
N ILE A 2 -26.44 25.18 -9.22
CA ILE A 2 -25.38 25.22 -8.22
C ILE A 2 -24.31 24.26 -8.74
N GLY A 3 -23.26 24.78 -9.36
CA GLY A 3 -22.07 23.98 -9.61
C GLY A 3 -21.49 23.62 -8.25
N MET A 4 -21.62 22.36 -7.84
CA MET A 4 -20.80 21.81 -6.77
C MET A 4 -19.37 21.75 -7.30
N GLU A 5 -18.66 22.87 -7.25
CA GLU A 5 -17.21 22.91 -7.25
C GLU A 5 -16.76 22.07 -6.06
N ARG A 6 -16.48 20.80 -6.31
CA ARG A 6 -15.81 19.92 -5.33
C ARG A 6 -14.48 20.59 -5.04
N GLN A 7 -14.43 21.32 -3.93
CA GLN A 7 -13.19 21.80 -3.33
C GLN A 7 -12.17 20.67 -3.43
N PRO A 8 -10.97 20.90 -4.00
CA PRO A 8 -9.98 19.85 -4.06
C PRO A 8 -9.64 19.49 -2.63
N SER A 9 -10.08 18.32 -2.18
CA SER A 9 -9.71 17.78 -0.89
C SER A 9 -8.22 17.53 -0.96
N VAL A 10 -7.46 18.42 -0.31
CA VAL A 10 -6.03 18.24 -0.13
C VAL A 10 -5.84 17.11 0.86
N VAL A 11 -5.02 16.14 0.49
CA VAL A 11 -4.78 14.93 1.27
C VAL A 11 -3.28 14.63 1.33
N ASP A 12 -2.85 14.01 2.41
CA ASP A 12 -1.46 13.61 2.59
C ASP A 12 -1.12 12.41 1.72
N CYS A 13 -0.13 12.55 0.85
CA CYS A 13 0.39 11.43 0.07
C CYS A 13 1.26 10.51 0.94
N ILE A 14 0.97 9.21 1.00
CA ILE A 14 1.77 8.26 1.79
C ILE A 14 3.21 8.05 1.28
N ILE A 15 3.49 8.42 0.01
CA ILE A 15 4.81 8.23 -0.62
C ILE A 15 5.72 9.45 -0.42
N CYS A 16 5.23 10.65 -0.72
CA CYS A 16 6.01 11.88 -0.62
C CYS A 16 5.74 12.67 0.67
N GLN A 17 4.70 12.32 1.43
CA GLN A 17 4.28 12.98 2.68
C GLN A 17 4.03 14.49 2.49
N ARG A 18 3.48 14.85 1.33
CA ARG A 18 3.06 16.22 1.03
C ARG A 18 1.56 16.26 0.85
N GLU A 19 0.98 17.34 1.35
CA GLU A 19 -0.40 17.75 1.10
C GLU A 19 -0.55 18.09 -0.38
N MET A 20 -1.30 17.25 -1.11
CA MET A 20 -1.44 17.33 -2.56
C MET A 20 -2.90 17.10 -2.96
N PRO A 21 -3.32 17.52 -4.17
CA PRO A 21 -4.62 17.14 -4.69
C PRO A 21 -4.77 15.61 -4.70
N LEU A 22 -5.98 15.16 -4.40
CA LEU A 22 -6.34 13.74 -4.37
C LEU A 22 -6.01 13.06 -5.70
N GLY A 23 -5.08 12.09 -5.66
CA GLY A 23 -4.86 11.12 -6.74
C GLY A 23 -5.65 9.84 -6.46
N ILE A 24 -4.98 8.69 -6.47
CA ILE A 24 -5.60 7.43 -6.06
C ILE A 24 -5.72 7.32 -4.53
N CYS A 25 -6.77 6.63 -4.09
CA CYS A 25 -7.01 6.31 -2.68
C CYS A 25 -7.11 4.80 -2.51
N ILE A 26 -6.32 4.24 -1.59
CA ILE A 26 -6.24 2.81 -1.29
C ILE A 26 -6.39 2.65 0.22
N LEU A 27 -7.43 1.92 0.66
CA LEU A 27 -7.71 1.67 2.08
C LEU A 27 -7.78 2.97 2.93
N GLY A 28 -8.32 4.05 2.36
CA GLY A 28 -8.43 5.35 3.04
C GLY A 28 -7.13 6.17 3.06
N MET A 29 -6.05 5.66 2.46
CA MET A 29 -4.79 6.38 2.29
C MET A 29 -4.63 6.88 0.86
N SER A 30 -4.12 8.09 0.71
CA SER A 30 -3.96 8.75 -0.59
C SER A 30 -2.54 8.65 -1.14
N ILE A 31 -2.44 8.53 -2.46
CA ILE A 31 -1.23 8.73 -3.24
C ILE A 31 -1.51 9.86 -4.22
N CYS A 32 -0.61 10.84 -4.29
CA CYS A 32 -0.78 11.96 -5.20
C CYS A 32 -0.48 11.56 -6.66
N PRO A 33 -0.99 12.29 -7.66
CA PRO A 33 -0.85 11.93 -9.07
C PRO A 33 0.60 11.80 -9.53
N GLN A 34 1.51 12.64 -9.02
CA GLN A 34 2.94 12.57 -9.36
C GLN A 34 3.58 11.27 -8.88
N CYS A 35 3.32 10.89 -7.63
CA CYS A 35 3.88 9.64 -7.09
C CYS A 35 3.24 8.40 -7.71
N GLU A 36 1.97 8.48 -8.14
CA GLU A 36 1.33 7.43 -8.91
C GLU A 36 2.02 7.24 -10.27
N GLU A 37 2.21 8.33 -11.02
CA GLU A 37 2.89 8.30 -12.33
C GLU A 37 4.31 7.78 -12.21
N ASP A 38 5.09 8.29 -11.23
CA ASP A 38 6.44 7.83 -10.97
C ASP A 38 6.47 6.33 -10.59
N LEU A 39 5.51 5.87 -9.78
CA LEU A 39 5.42 4.46 -9.37
C LEU A 39 5.13 3.54 -10.56
N VAL A 40 4.21 3.93 -11.45
CA VAL A 40 3.84 3.17 -12.64
C VAL A 40 4.96 3.17 -13.67
N ALA A 41 5.68 4.29 -13.83
CA ALA A 41 6.82 4.42 -14.73
C ALA A 41 8.07 3.69 -14.20
N SER A 42 8.19 3.49 -12.89
CA SER A 42 9.34 2.84 -12.27
C SER A 42 9.29 1.32 -12.43
N ARG A 43 10.42 0.71 -12.79
CA ARG A 43 10.58 -0.76 -12.80
C ARG A 43 11.01 -1.24 -11.41
N ALA A 44 10.55 -2.42 -11.01
CA ALA A 44 10.94 -3.06 -9.74
C ALA A 44 12.45 -3.33 -9.61
N THR A 45 13.19 -3.30 -10.71
CA THR A 45 14.66 -3.46 -10.74
C THR A 45 15.43 -2.19 -10.42
N HIS A 46 14.76 -1.03 -10.31
CA HIS A 46 15.45 0.22 -9.97
C HIS A 46 15.75 0.27 -8.47
N SER A 47 16.97 0.72 -8.11
CA SER A 47 17.41 0.90 -6.72
C SER A 47 16.57 1.90 -5.92
N GLY A 48 15.79 2.76 -6.58
CA GLY A 48 14.85 3.66 -5.93
C GLY A 48 13.48 3.03 -5.63
N TYR A 49 13.19 1.84 -6.17
CA TYR A 49 11.88 1.21 -6.04
C TYR A 49 11.59 0.72 -4.62
N ASP A 50 12.64 0.38 -3.86
CA ASP A 50 12.53 -0.03 -2.46
C ASP A 50 11.80 1.00 -1.60
N ARG A 51 11.96 2.29 -1.90
CA ARG A 51 11.22 3.37 -1.21
C ARG A 51 9.72 3.21 -1.37
N TYR A 52 9.25 2.88 -2.58
CA TYR A 52 7.83 2.67 -2.82
C TYR A 52 7.32 1.45 -2.07
N VAL A 53 8.09 0.36 -2.10
CA VAL A 53 7.76 -0.87 -1.36
C VAL A 53 7.64 -0.56 0.14
N GLU A 54 8.60 0.14 0.72
CA GLU A 54 8.60 0.49 2.15
C GLU A 54 7.39 1.35 2.53
N ARG A 55 7.02 2.34 1.70
CA ARG A 55 5.86 3.19 1.93
C ARG A 55 4.54 2.43 1.76
N LEU A 56 4.45 1.58 0.74
CA LEU A 56 3.27 0.76 0.48
C LEU A 56 3.08 -0.35 1.54
N ARG A 57 4.12 -0.78 2.26
CA ARG A 57 3.99 -1.69 3.43
C ARG A 57 3.06 -1.15 4.51
N VAL A 58 2.87 0.17 4.60
CA VAL A 58 1.89 0.77 5.53
C VAL A 58 0.46 0.34 5.19
N LEU A 59 0.13 0.20 3.89
CA LEU A 59 -1.17 -0.32 3.44
C LEU A 59 -1.44 -1.71 4.01
N TRP A 60 -0.45 -2.60 3.91
CA TRP A 60 -0.53 -3.96 4.44
C TRP A 60 -0.74 -3.98 5.95
N ARG A 61 -0.02 -3.14 6.69
CA ARG A 61 -0.20 -3.02 8.15
C ARG A 61 -1.63 -2.62 8.51
N HIS A 62 -2.26 -1.74 7.73
CA HIS A 62 -3.65 -1.36 7.94
C HIS A 62 -4.62 -2.52 7.71
N ILE A 63 -4.39 -3.37 6.70
CA ILE A 63 -5.21 -4.58 6.48
C ILE A 63 -5.08 -5.49 7.70
N PHE A 64 -3.86 -5.87 8.06
CA PHE A 64 -3.63 -6.85 9.14
C PHE A 64 -3.98 -6.31 10.54
N ASN A 65 -3.93 -5.00 10.77
CA ASN A 65 -4.39 -4.40 12.02
C ASN A 65 -5.91 -4.19 12.05
N ALA A 66 -6.58 -4.11 10.90
CA ALA A 66 -8.05 -4.01 10.85
C ALA A 66 -8.73 -5.31 11.29
N ASP A 67 -8.06 -6.46 11.18
CA ASP A 67 -8.54 -7.74 11.73
C ASP A 67 -8.50 -7.81 13.28
N THR A 68 -7.76 -6.92 13.93
CA THR A 68 -7.58 -6.88 15.40
C THR A 68 -8.57 -5.98 16.15
N GLU A 69 -9.55 -5.38 15.48
CA GLU A 69 -10.62 -4.61 16.15
C GLU A 69 -11.87 -5.46 16.47
N VAL A 70 -11.75 -6.79 16.43
CA VAL A 70 -12.69 -7.69 17.10
C VAL A 70 -12.11 -8.08 18.47
N LYS A 71 -12.47 -7.28 19.49
CA LYS A 71 -12.38 -7.52 20.94
C LYS A 71 -11.65 -8.81 21.39
N GLY A 72 -10.56 -8.65 22.14
CA GLY A 72 -10.19 -9.61 23.19
C GLY A 72 -8.70 -9.91 23.27
N GLU A 73 -8.16 -9.73 24.46
CA GLU A 73 -6.81 -10.08 24.89
C GLU A 73 -6.39 -11.51 24.49
N ALA A 74 -5.18 -11.64 23.91
CA ALA A 74 -4.09 -12.56 24.30
C ALA A 74 -3.14 -12.74 23.11
N GLY A 75 -1.84 -12.62 23.39
CA GLY A 75 -0.78 -12.58 22.39
C GLY A 75 -0.78 -13.72 21.38
N PHE A 76 -0.31 -13.43 20.16
CA PHE A 76 -0.18 -14.45 19.14
C PHE A 76 1.27 -14.62 18.69
N ALA A 77 1.68 -15.88 18.79
CA ALA A 77 2.99 -16.42 18.55
C ALA A 77 3.48 -16.17 17.12
N LYS A 78 4.79 -15.98 17.01
CA LYS A 78 5.55 -16.08 15.77
C LYS A 78 5.22 -17.41 15.11
N LYS A 79 4.51 -17.40 13.98
CA LYS A 79 4.46 -18.55 13.08
C LYS A 79 5.29 -18.23 11.85
N SER A 80 6.46 -18.86 11.81
CA SER A 80 7.38 -18.86 10.69
C SER A 80 6.63 -19.27 9.42
N MET A 81 6.70 -18.41 8.41
CA MET A 81 6.15 -18.68 7.09
C MET A 81 7.21 -19.47 6.32
N GLU A 82 7.04 -20.80 6.24
CA GLU A 82 7.87 -21.64 5.38
C GLU A 82 7.47 -21.42 3.91
N ALA A 83 8.48 -21.27 3.06
CA ALA A 83 8.30 -21.18 1.62
C ALA A 83 7.96 -22.56 1.05
N VAL A 84 6.88 -22.64 0.27
CA VAL A 84 6.53 -23.86 -0.46
C VAL A 84 7.44 -23.95 -1.68
N GLU A 85 8.40 -24.87 -1.66
CA GLU A 85 9.20 -25.22 -2.84
C GLU A 85 8.31 -25.96 -3.84
N CYS A 86 8.17 -25.40 -5.04
CA CYS A 86 7.52 -26.05 -6.16
C CYS A 86 8.46 -27.13 -6.72
N LEU A 87 8.19 -28.41 -6.43
CA LEU A 87 8.80 -29.49 -7.20
C LEU A 87 8.09 -29.60 -8.56
N GLU A 88 8.83 -29.34 -9.63
CA GLU A 88 8.37 -29.62 -10.99
C GLU A 88 8.25 -31.14 -11.20
N PRO A 89 7.11 -31.64 -11.73
CA PRO A 89 6.98 -33.06 -12.01
C PRO A 89 7.87 -33.44 -13.19
N SER A 90 8.78 -34.39 -12.94
CA SER A 90 9.59 -35.04 -13.97
C SER A 90 8.66 -35.69 -14.99
N THR A 91 8.61 -35.14 -16.21
CA THR A 91 7.95 -35.81 -17.33
C THR A 91 8.92 -36.89 -17.82
N GLY A 92 8.48 -38.14 -17.75
CA GLY A 92 9.24 -39.33 -18.15
C GLY A 92 9.45 -39.46 -19.65
#